data_AF-A0A847VER8-F1
#
_entry.id   AF-A0A847VER8-F1
#
_cell.length_a   1.000
_cell.length_b   1.000
_cell.length_c   1.000
_cell.angle_alpha   90.00
_cell.angle_beta   90.00
_cell.angle_gamma   90.00
#
_symmetry.space_group_name_H-M   'P 1'
#
loop_
_entity.id
_entity.type
_entity.pdbx_description
1 polymer ?
#
loop_
_entity_poly.entity_id
_entity_poly.type
_entity_poly.pdbx_seq_one_letter_code
_entity_poly.pdbx_strand_id
1 'polypeptide(L)'
;EQAGVAAADVAAIGAHGQTVRHRPGAFDGTGYTVQILDGALLAELTHIDVVCDLRARDVAAGGQGAPLVPAFHAACLADRETDVAVLNIGGIANLTLLPAGGGPVGGFDCGPGNLLLDLWCRRHLGRPYDADGAWAAGGAIDHAMLQRWLAEPYFARLPPKSTGRDLFDASWLDAGLAGTTRRPQDVMATLAELTVRGAIEALARRFLQRRPGNLPAVTGARGVRLLGALYPA
;
A
#
# COMPACT_ATOMS: atom_id res chain seq x y z
N GLU A 1 -0.18 -29.06 9.08
CA GLU A 1 0.37 -29.40 10.41
C GLU A 1 -0.09 -28.47 11.53
N GLN A 2 0.38 -27.21 11.62
CA GLN A 2 -0.01 -26.30 12.73
C GLN A 2 -1.53 -26.05 12.83
N ALA A 3 -2.20 -25.91 11.69
CA ALA A 3 -3.66 -25.74 11.65
C ALA A 3 -4.44 -27.06 11.78
N GLY A 4 -3.76 -28.21 11.89
CA GLY A 4 -4.41 -29.53 11.91
C GLY A 4 -5.13 -29.93 10.61
N VAL A 5 -4.94 -29.21 9.52
CA VAL A 5 -5.58 -29.47 8.21
C VAL A 5 -4.70 -30.40 7.37
N ALA A 6 -5.30 -31.42 6.75
CA ALA A 6 -4.62 -32.30 5.82
C ALA A 6 -4.56 -31.69 4.41
N ALA A 7 -3.53 -32.02 3.62
CA ALA A 7 -3.37 -31.48 2.27
C ALA A 7 -4.56 -31.82 1.36
N ALA A 8 -5.13 -33.02 1.51
CA ALA A 8 -6.31 -33.46 0.75
C ALA A 8 -7.58 -32.64 1.04
N ASP A 9 -7.62 -31.91 2.16
CA ASP A 9 -8.74 -31.03 2.50
C ASP A 9 -8.58 -29.61 1.90
N VAL A 10 -7.46 -29.33 1.23
CA VAL A 10 -7.16 -28.04 0.61
C VAL A 10 -7.46 -28.11 -0.88
N ALA A 11 -8.46 -27.36 -1.33
CA ALA A 11 -8.87 -27.36 -2.73
C ALA A 11 -7.80 -26.82 -3.69
N ALA A 12 -7.11 -25.74 -3.31
CA ALA A 12 -6.04 -25.13 -4.09
C ALA A 12 -5.20 -24.16 -3.23
N ILE A 13 -4.01 -23.82 -3.71
CA ILE A 13 -3.14 -22.76 -3.17
C ILE A 13 -3.20 -21.55 -4.10
N GLY A 14 -3.70 -20.42 -3.58
CA GLY A 14 -3.53 -19.11 -4.23
C GLY A 14 -2.17 -18.51 -3.89
N ALA A 15 -1.22 -18.52 -4.83
CA ALA A 15 0.15 -18.10 -4.60
C ALA A 15 0.53 -16.87 -5.43
N HIS A 16 0.68 -15.72 -4.77
CA HIS A 16 1.11 -14.49 -5.44
C HIS A 16 2.57 -14.54 -5.94
N GLY A 17 3.45 -15.23 -5.20
CA GLY A 17 4.90 -15.17 -5.42
C GLY A 17 5.53 -13.88 -4.90
N GLN A 18 6.78 -13.63 -5.29
CA GLN A 18 7.54 -12.44 -4.90
C GLN A 18 7.64 -11.45 -6.06
N THR A 19 7.08 -10.24 -5.92
CA THR A 19 7.27 -9.18 -6.93
C THR A 19 8.74 -8.79 -7.00
N VAL A 20 9.33 -8.89 -8.19
CA VAL A 20 10.69 -8.43 -8.51
C VAL A 20 10.66 -7.11 -9.28
N ARG A 21 9.67 -6.94 -10.17
CA ARG A 21 9.45 -5.71 -10.94
C ARG A 21 7.96 -5.45 -11.14
N HIS A 22 7.56 -4.19 -11.14
CA HIS A 22 6.18 -3.78 -11.41
C HIS A 22 6.13 -2.44 -12.14
N ARG A 23 5.92 -2.48 -13.46
CA ARG A 23 5.94 -1.30 -14.34
C ARG A 23 4.77 -1.32 -15.34
N PRO A 24 3.52 -1.29 -14.88
CA PRO A 24 2.35 -1.21 -15.77
C PRO A 24 2.35 0.11 -16.55
N GLY A 25 1.91 0.07 -17.81
CA GLY A 25 1.83 1.21 -18.71
C GLY A 25 3.17 1.77 -19.22
N ALA A 26 4.31 1.20 -18.80
CA ALA A 26 5.62 1.65 -19.24
C ALA A 26 5.97 1.12 -20.65
N PHE A 27 6.84 1.83 -21.37
CA PHE A 27 7.43 1.49 -22.67
C PHE A 27 6.46 1.48 -23.86
N ASP A 28 5.46 0.60 -23.85
CA ASP A 28 4.56 0.31 -24.98
C ASP A 28 3.09 0.60 -24.67
N GLY A 29 2.80 1.23 -23.53
CA GLY A 29 1.46 1.52 -23.04
C GLY A 29 0.79 0.36 -22.30
N THR A 30 1.32 -0.87 -22.43
CA THR A 30 0.88 -2.04 -21.64
C THR A 30 1.77 -2.21 -20.41
N GLY A 31 3.10 -2.17 -20.61
CA GLY A 31 4.07 -2.41 -19.57
C GLY A 31 4.10 -3.86 -19.09
N TYR A 32 4.62 -4.10 -17.88
CA TYR A 32 4.78 -5.46 -17.36
C TYR A 32 4.79 -5.54 -15.82
N THR A 33 4.63 -6.75 -15.31
CA THR A 33 4.78 -7.12 -13.90
C THR A 33 5.45 -8.48 -13.82
N VAL A 34 6.38 -8.67 -12.88
CA VAL A 34 7.09 -9.95 -12.69
C VAL A 34 7.03 -10.37 -11.23
N GLN A 35 6.34 -11.47 -10.99
CA GLN A 35 6.33 -12.19 -9.72
C GLN A 35 7.11 -13.50 -9.92
N ILE A 36 8.16 -13.73 -9.12
CA ILE A 36 8.87 -15.01 -9.14
C ILE A 36 8.19 -15.99 -8.19
N LEU A 37 7.92 -17.18 -8.71
CA LEU A 37 7.44 -18.35 -7.99
C LEU A 37 7.66 -19.55 -8.91
N ASP A 38 8.21 -20.64 -8.38
CA ASP A 38 8.14 -21.92 -9.07
C ASP A 38 6.82 -22.60 -8.70
N GLY A 39 5.76 -22.27 -9.44
CA GLY A 39 4.42 -22.79 -9.18
C GLY A 39 4.31 -24.31 -9.38
N ALA A 40 5.08 -24.85 -10.33
CA ALA A 40 5.13 -26.28 -10.60
C ALA A 40 5.82 -27.03 -9.46
N LEU A 41 6.96 -26.53 -8.98
CA LEU A 41 7.63 -27.10 -7.81
C LEU A 41 6.76 -27.00 -6.56
N LEU A 42 6.05 -25.87 -6.36
CA LEU A 42 5.11 -25.76 -5.23
C LEU A 42 4.02 -26.82 -5.31
N ALA A 43 3.41 -27.01 -6.48
CA ALA A 43 2.37 -28.02 -6.69
C ALA A 43 2.91 -29.45 -6.47
N GLU A 44 4.11 -29.76 -6.97
CA GLU A 44 4.78 -31.06 -6.79
C GLU A 44 5.05 -31.35 -5.31
N LEU A 45 5.59 -30.37 -4.57
CA LEU A 45 5.95 -30.55 -3.16
C LEU A 45 4.73 -30.65 -2.24
N THR A 46 3.62 -30.01 -2.60
CA THR A 46 2.42 -30.00 -1.75
C THR A 46 1.36 -31.01 -2.17
N HIS A 47 1.43 -31.52 -3.41
CA HIS A 47 0.36 -32.30 -4.06
C HIS A 47 -1.00 -31.58 -4.02
N ILE A 48 -0.98 -30.25 -4.18
CA ILE A 48 -2.17 -29.39 -4.21
C ILE A 48 -2.06 -28.50 -5.43
N ASP A 49 -3.17 -28.31 -6.14
CA ASP A 49 -3.23 -27.40 -7.29
C ASP A 49 -2.82 -25.97 -6.89
N VAL A 50 -2.01 -25.32 -7.72
CA VAL A 50 -1.50 -23.96 -7.47
C VAL A 50 -2.05 -22.99 -8.51
N VAL A 51 -2.71 -21.93 -8.03
CA VAL A 51 -3.14 -20.78 -8.84
C VAL A 51 -2.17 -19.62 -8.59
N CYS A 52 -1.41 -19.22 -9.61
CA CYS A 52 -0.39 -18.18 -9.52
C CYS A 52 -0.45 -17.19 -10.69
N ASP A 53 0.54 -16.28 -10.75
CA ASP A 53 0.64 -15.21 -11.76
C ASP A 53 -0.60 -14.31 -11.86
N LEU A 54 -1.12 -13.95 -10.68
CA LEU A 54 -2.43 -13.29 -10.53
C LEU A 54 -2.49 -11.90 -11.16
N ARG A 55 -1.34 -11.25 -11.43
CA ARG A 55 -1.28 -9.86 -11.92
C ARG A 55 -1.12 -9.74 -13.42
N ALA A 56 -0.40 -10.67 -14.06
CA ALA A 56 0.00 -10.51 -15.45
C ALA A 56 -1.22 -10.40 -16.38
N ARG A 57 -2.30 -11.14 -16.09
CA ARG A 57 -3.53 -11.06 -16.89
C ARG A 57 -4.20 -9.69 -16.84
N ASP A 58 -4.21 -9.03 -15.69
CA ASP A 58 -4.78 -7.68 -15.56
C ASP A 58 -3.95 -6.66 -16.36
N VAL A 59 -2.61 -6.73 -16.27
CA VAL A 59 -1.72 -5.88 -17.08
C VAL A 59 -1.91 -6.13 -18.58
N ALA A 60 -2.00 -7.40 -19.00
CA ALA A 60 -2.25 -7.76 -20.40
C ALA A 60 -3.62 -7.27 -20.92
N ALA A 61 -4.58 -7.03 -20.03
CA ALA A 61 -5.87 -6.44 -20.35
C ALA A 61 -5.86 -4.89 -20.32
N GLY A 62 -4.69 -4.26 -20.18
CA GLY A 62 -4.53 -2.80 -20.07
C GLY A 62 -4.71 -2.24 -18.65
N GLY A 63 -4.84 -3.12 -17.65
CA GLY A 63 -4.93 -2.77 -16.23
C GLY A 63 -3.58 -2.40 -15.61
N GLN A 64 -3.59 -2.19 -14.30
CA GLN A 64 -2.37 -1.85 -13.54
C GLN A 64 -1.70 -3.07 -12.91
N GLY A 65 -2.35 -4.23 -12.88
CA GLY A 65 -1.93 -5.41 -12.11
C GLY A 65 -2.00 -5.22 -10.59
N ALA A 66 -2.49 -4.07 -10.11
CA ALA A 66 -2.50 -3.68 -8.70
C ALA A 66 -3.43 -2.48 -8.44
N PRO A 67 -4.03 -2.38 -7.24
CA PRO A 67 -4.23 -3.46 -6.27
C PRO A 67 -5.32 -4.45 -6.75
N LEU A 68 -5.14 -5.76 -6.53
CA LEU A 68 -6.14 -6.79 -6.88
C LEU A 68 -7.14 -7.10 -5.75
N VAL A 69 -6.82 -6.67 -4.52
CA VAL A 69 -7.67 -6.83 -3.33
C VAL A 69 -9.04 -6.13 -3.37
N PRO A 70 -9.31 -5.09 -4.20
CA PRO A 70 -10.63 -4.43 -4.20
C PRO A 70 -11.82 -5.36 -4.42
N ALA A 71 -11.69 -6.37 -5.29
CA ALA A 71 -12.77 -7.33 -5.55
C ALA A 71 -13.08 -8.18 -4.29
N PHE A 72 -12.04 -8.62 -3.58
CA PHE A 72 -12.19 -9.36 -2.32
C PHE A 72 -12.79 -8.47 -1.22
N HIS A 73 -12.30 -7.23 -1.08
CA HIS A 73 -12.86 -6.27 -0.14
C HIS A 73 -14.34 -6.01 -0.42
N ALA A 74 -14.76 -5.89 -1.68
CA ALA A 74 -16.17 -5.74 -2.03
C ALA A 74 -17.00 -6.95 -1.60
N ALA A 75 -16.49 -8.17 -1.82
CA ALA A 75 -17.19 -9.39 -1.42
C ALA A 75 -17.35 -9.53 0.11
N CYS A 76 -16.38 -9.04 0.89
CA CYS A 76 -16.35 -9.23 2.34
C CYS A 76 -16.83 -8.04 3.16
N LEU A 77 -16.69 -6.81 2.64
CA LEU A 77 -16.79 -5.57 3.42
C LEU A 77 -17.72 -4.54 2.79
N ALA A 78 -18.30 -4.78 1.61
CA ALA A 78 -19.25 -3.84 1.04
C ALA A 78 -20.52 -3.78 1.89
N ASP A 79 -21.03 -2.57 2.09
CA ASP A 79 -22.26 -2.31 2.82
C ASP A 79 -23.33 -1.72 1.87
N ARG A 80 -24.61 -1.96 2.17
CA ARG A 80 -25.71 -1.48 1.32
C ARG A 80 -26.05 -0.02 1.57
N GLU A 81 -25.82 0.48 2.77
CA GLU A 81 -26.26 1.81 3.19
C GLU A 81 -25.10 2.80 3.27
N THR A 82 -23.88 2.29 3.43
CA THR A 82 -22.70 3.12 3.70
C THR A 82 -21.55 2.84 2.75
N ASP A 83 -20.90 3.92 2.32
CA ASP A 83 -19.64 3.84 1.60
C ASP A 83 -18.52 3.37 2.54
N VAL A 84 -17.75 2.37 2.12
CA VAL A 84 -16.65 1.80 2.87
C VAL A 84 -15.32 2.09 2.18
N ALA A 85 -14.33 2.55 2.95
CA ALA A 85 -12.96 2.69 2.51
C ALA A 85 -12.06 1.71 3.29
N VAL A 86 -11.26 0.93 2.58
CA VAL A 86 -10.32 -0.03 3.18
C VAL A 86 -8.90 0.40 2.85
N LEU A 87 -8.13 0.73 3.88
CA LEU A 87 -6.73 1.13 3.77
C LEU A 87 -5.83 -0.05 4.19
N ASN A 88 -5.02 -0.54 3.25
CA ASN A 88 -3.95 -1.48 3.56
C ASN A 88 -2.61 -0.73 3.63
N ILE A 89 -1.85 -0.96 4.70
CA ILE A 89 -0.51 -0.39 4.90
C ILE A 89 0.51 -1.54 4.91
N GLY A 90 0.88 -2.00 3.72
CA GLY A 90 1.98 -2.95 3.52
C GLY A 90 3.29 -2.21 3.22
N GLY A 91 4.18 -2.80 2.42
CA GLY A 91 5.33 -2.07 1.87
C GLY A 91 4.90 -0.82 1.09
N ILE A 92 3.83 -0.97 0.29
CA ILE A 92 3.08 0.10 -0.37
C ILE A 92 1.71 0.21 0.31
N ALA A 93 1.27 1.44 0.57
CA ALA A 93 -0.07 1.71 1.06
C ALA A 93 -1.06 1.78 -0.10
N ASN A 94 -2.23 1.17 0.03
CA ASN A 94 -3.27 1.21 -0.99
C ASN A 94 -4.66 1.33 -0.39
N LEU A 95 -5.56 1.94 -1.17
CA LEU A 95 -6.92 2.20 -0.78
C LEU A 95 -7.88 1.43 -1.69
N THR A 96 -8.90 0.81 -1.10
CA THR A 96 -10.11 0.37 -1.79
C THR A 96 -11.27 1.24 -1.37
N LEU A 97 -12.14 1.55 -2.34
CA LEU A 97 -13.34 2.35 -2.14
C LEU A 97 -14.55 1.54 -2.63
N LEU A 98 -15.49 1.33 -1.73
CA LEU A 98 -16.69 0.52 -1.90
C LEU A 98 -17.91 1.42 -1.72
N PRO A 99 -18.56 1.87 -2.80
CA PRO A 99 -19.78 2.67 -2.69
C PRO A 99 -20.94 1.84 -2.12
N ALA A 100 -21.79 2.49 -1.32
CA ALA A 100 -23.07 1.96 -0.86
C ALA A 100 -23.93 1.52 -2.06
N GLY A 101 -24.80 0.55 -1.82
CA GLY A 101 -25.74 0.06 -2.84
C GLY A 101 -25.10 -0.65 -4.03
N GLY A 102 -23.79 -0.97 -3.98
CA GLY A 102 -23.10 -1.75 -5.01
C GLY A 102 -22.61 -0.93 -6.22
N GLY A 103 -22.27 0.35 -6.00
CA GLY A 103 -21.66 1.18 -7.04
C GLY A 103 -20.25 0.72 -7.48
N PRO A 104 -19.64 1.38 -8.49
CA PRO A 104 -18.35 0.98 -9.03
C PRO A 104 -17.23 0.96 -7.98
N VAL A 105 -16.67 -0.22 -7.74
CA VAL A 105 -15.52 -0.43 -6.84
C VAL A 105 -14.28 0.21 -7.43
N GLY A 106 -13.53 0.94 -6.61
CA GLY A 106 -12.27 1.54 -7.00
C GLY A 106 -11.11 1.12 -6.10
N GLY A 107 -9.90 1.19 -6.62
CA GLY A 107 -8.69 1.03 -5.81
C GLY A 107 -7.46 1.60 -6.49
N PHE A 108 -6.47 2.00 -5.70
CA PHE A 108 -5.21 2.55 -6.17
C PHE A 108 -4.17 2.58 -5.04
N ASP A 109 -2.89 2.67 -5.40
CA ASP A 109 -1.80 2.81 -4.43
C ASP A 109 -1.65 4.29 -4.03
N CYS A 110 -1.52 4.54 -2.73
CA CYS A 110 -1.36 5.87 -2.15
C CYS A 110 0.10 6.34 -2.19
N GLY A 111 1.06 5.41 -2.17
CA GLY A 111 2.50 5.69 -2.07
C GLY A 111 3.20 4.68 -1.15
N PRO A 112 4.40 5.01 -0.63
CA PRO A 112 5.09 4.12 0.30
C PRO A 112 4.25 3.91 1.57
N GLY A 113 4.20 2.66 2.02
CA GLY A 113 3.69 2.29 3.34
C GLY A 113 4.87 2.13 4.30
N ASN A 114 5.20 0.88 4.61
CA ASN A 114 6.31 0.53 5.51
C ASN A 114 7.66 0.38 4.81
N LEU A 115 7.73 0.31 3.47
CA LEU A 115 8.99 -0.10 2.81
C LEU A 115 10.17 0.84 3.12
N LEU A 116 9.93 2.16 3.19
CA LEU A 116 10.96 3.16 3.47
C LEU A 116 11.28 3.22 4.97
N LEU A 117 10.26 3.03 5.83
CA LEU A 117 10.42 2.92 7.28
C LEU A 117 11.32 1.72 7.62
N ASP A 118 11.00 0.56 7.06
CA ASP A 118 11.75 -0.69 7.26
C ASP A 118 13.18 -0.57 6.71
N LEU A 119 13.35 0.09 5.55
CA LEU A 119 14.67 0.36 4.99
C LEU A 119 15.50 1.21 5.96
N TRP A 120 14.91 2.26 6.51
CA TRP A 120 15.57 3.17 7.42
C TRP A 120 15.92 2.52 8.76
N CYS A 121 15.01 1.71 9.32
CA CYS A 121 15.27 0.88 10.50
C CYS A 121 16.44 -0.08 10.29
N ARG A 122 16.52 -0.74 9.12
CA ARG A 122 17.66 -1.62 8.82
C ARG A 122 18.96 -0.85 8.78
N ARG A 123 18.99 0.32 8.15
CA ARG A 123 20.19 1.17 8.02
C ARG A 123 20.74 1.65 9.37
N HIS A 124 19.87 2.05 10.29
CA HIS A 124 20.29 2.76 11.52
C HIS A 124 20.21 1.93 12.79
N LEU A 125 19.33 0.93 12.84
CA LEU A 125 19.10 0.11 14.04
C LEU A 125 19.48 -1.35 13.83
N GLY A 126 19.75 -1.80 12.59
CA GLY A 126 19.91 -3.21 12.27
C GLY A 126 18.65 -4.05 12.48
N ARG A 127 17.48 -3.40 12.63
CA ARG A 127 16.18 -4.04 12.89
C ARG A 127 15.32 -4.08 11.63
N PRO A 128 14.44 -5.09 11.47
CA PRO A 128 13.64 -5.22 10.26
C PRO A 128 12.58 -4.13 10.10
N TYR A 129 12.04 -3.60 11.20
CA TYR A 129 11.02 -2.55 11.25
C TYR A 129 11.06 -1.81 12.61
N ASP A 130 10.30 -0.71 12.72
CA ASP A 130 10.09 0.03 13.97
C ASP A 130 8.86 -0.50 14.71
N ALA A 131 9.10 -1.22 15.81
CA ALA A 131 8.03 -1.80 16.61
C ALA A 131 7.19 -0.69 17.26
N ASP A 132 5.87 -0.75 17.02
CA ASP A 132 4.88 0.19 17.54
C ASP A 132 5.13 1.66 17.17
N GLY A 133 5.99 1.93 16.18
CA GLY A 133 6.42 3.29 15.84
C GLY A 133 7.24 3.96 16.96
N ALA A 134 7.82 3.18 17.87
CA ALA A 134 8.46 3.71 19.08
C ALA A 134 9.68 4.59 18.75
N TRP A 135 10.44 4.27 17.71
CA TRP A 135 11.58 5.06 17.29
C TRP A 135 11.14 6.34 16.56
N ALA A 136 10.15 6.22 15.68
CA ALA A 136 9.54 7.36 14.99
C ALA A 136 8.93 8.37 15.99
N ALA A 137 8.27 7.89 17.04
CA ALA A 137 7.61 8.74 18.05
C ALA A 137 8.59 9.62 18.84
N GLY A 138 9.88 9.27 18.89
CA GLY A 138 10.94 10.09 19.51
C GLY A 138 11.56 11.14 18.58
N GLY A 139 11.16 11.16 17.30
CA GLY A 139 11.63 12.11 16.30
C GLY A 139 10.72 13.33 16.17
N ALA A 140 11.25 14.41 15.61
CA ALA A 140 10.47 15.55 15.14
C ALA A 140 10.30 15.48 13.63
N ILE A 141 9.09 15.78 13.14
CA ILE A 141 8.80 15.83 11.71
C ILE A 141 9.53 17.04 11.10
N ASP A 142 10.35 16.79 10.07
CA ASP A 142 10.91 17.85 9.22
C ASP A 142 9.91 18.19 8.10
N HIS A 143 9.13 19.24 8.30
CA HIS A 143 8.13 19.67 7.33
C HIS A 143 8.74 20.06 5.97
N ALA A 144 9.94 20.63 5.92
CA ALA A 144 10.56 20.98 4.65
C ALA A 144 10.96 19.74 3.85
N MET A 145 11.48 18.72 4.54
CA MET A 145 11.76 17.42 3.94
C MET A 145 10.50 16.70 3.47
N LEU A 146 9.46 16.69 4.31
CA LEU A 146 8.16 16.12 3.95
C LEU A 146 7.60 16.74 2.68
N GLN A 147 7.62 18.07 2.56
CA GLN A 147 7.12 18.77 1.37
C GLN A 147 7.93 18.43 0.11
N ARG A 148 9.26 18.28 0.22
CA ARG A 148 10.09 17.82 -0.91
C ARG A 148 9.70 16.42 -1.36
N TRP A 149 9.43 15.50 -0.44
CA TRP A 149 9.00 14.15 -0.76
C TRP A 149 7.59 14.09 -1.34
N LEU A 150 6.66 14.88 -0.81
CA LEU A 150 5.29 14.98 -1.35
C LEU A 150 5.26 15.61 -2.74
N ALA A 151 6.30 16.34 -3.15
CA ALA A 151 6.44 16.88 -4.50
C ALA A 151 6.81 15.82 -5.55
N GLU A 152 7.08 14.57 -5.16
CA GLU A 152 7.25 13.45 -6.08
C GLU A 152 6.02 13.34 -7.03
N PRO A 153 6.21 13.40 -8.36
CA PRO A 153 5.13 13.38 -9.35
C PRO A 153 4.08 12.28 -9.14
N TYR A 154 4.46 11.14 -8.58
CA TYR A 154 3.52 10.06 -8.26
C TYR A 154 2.32 10.50 -7.40
N PHE A 155 2.54 11.36 -6.40
CA PHE A 155 1.47 11.81 -5.50
C PHE A 155 0.44 12.65 -6.24
N ALA A 156 0.86 13.42 -7.25
CA ALA A 156 -0.03 14.25 -8.07
C ALA A 156 -0.90 13.45 -9.06
N ARG A 157 -0.49 12.23 -9.46
CA ARG A 157 -1.24 11.39 -10.42
C ARG A 157 -2.64 11.07 -9.94
N LEU A 158 -3.61 11.05 -10.86
CA LEU A 158 -4.98 10.60 -10.61
C LEU A 158 -5.06 9.05 -10.72
N PRO A 159 -5.99 8.40 -9.99
CA PRO A 159 -6.32 7.00 -10.21
C PRO A 159 -6.89 6.73 -11.63
N PRO A 160 -6.72 5.51 -12.19
CA PRO A 160 -6.00 4.37 -11.62
C PRO A 160 -4.48 4.60 -11.61
N LYS A 161 -3.83 4.24 -10.50
CA LYS A 161 -2.38 4.32 -10.35
C LYS A 161 -1.88 3.24 -9.39
N SER A 162 -0.75 2.64 -9.73
CA SER A 162 0.01 1.75 -8.85
C SER A 162 1.49 2.14 -8.80
N THR A 163 2.19 1.66 -7.78
CA THR A 163 3.62 1.90 -7.58
C THR A 163 4.27 0.76 -6.80
N GLY A 164 5.58 0.87 -6.55
CA GLY A 164 6.34 -0.15 -5.88
C GLY A 164 7.75 0.28 -5.56
N ARG A 165 8.60 -0.74 -5.34
CA ARG A 165 10.04 -0.58 -5.11
C ARG A 165 10.78 -0.07 -6.35
N ASP A 166 10.16 -0.04 -7.51
CA ASP A 166 10.74 0.54 -8.72
C ASP A 166 10.80 2.08 -8.66
N LEU A 167 9.98 2.72 -7.81
CA LEU A 167 10.02 4.18 -7.58
C LEU A 167 10.50 4.52 -6.16
N PHE A 168 9.87 3.92 -5.15
CA PHE A 168 10.21 4.18 -3.75
C PHE A 168 11.24 3.17 -3.28
N ASP A 169 12.51 3.55 -3.36
CA ASP A 169 13.65 2.71 -2.98
C ASP A 169 14.73 3.47 -2.18
N ALA A 170 15.86 2.80 -1.99
CA ALA A 170 17.04 3.35 -1.34
C ALA A 170 17.57 4.60 -2.02
N SER A 171 17.65 4.59 -3.35
CA SER A 171 18.19 5.71 -4.13
C SER A 171 17.26 6.91 -4.07
N TRP A 172 15.95 6.71 -4.14
CA TRP A 172 14.96 7.78 -3.95
C TRP A 172 15.07 8.41 -2.56
N LEU A 173 15.21 7.58 -1.51
CA LEU A 173 15.38 8.06 -0.14
C LEU A 173 16.68 8.87 0.02
N ASP A 174 17.80 8.34 -0.48
CA ASP A 174 19.11 9.00 -0.37
C ASP A 174 19.14 10.33 -1.14
N ALA A 175 18.51 10.39 -2.32
CA ALA A 175 18.37 11.62 -3.09
C ALA A 175 17.55 12.68 -2.33
N GLY A 176 16.46 12.28 -1.66
CA GLY A 176 15.64 13.20 -0.86
C GLY A 176 16.31 13.71 0.42
N LEU A 177 17.34 13.00 0.89
CA LEU A 177 18.19 13.38 2.04
C LEU A 177 19.44 14.17 1.63
N ALA A 178 19.78 14.21 0.34
CA ALA A 178 21.01 14.84 -0.15
C ALA A 178 21.13 16.30 0.31
N GLY A 179 22.31 16.66 0.83
CA GLY A 179 22.59 18.01 1.33
C GLY A 179 21.91 18.35 2.67
N THR A 180 21.31 17.37 3.36
CA THR A 180 20.71 17.58 4.69
C THR A 180 21.43 16.78 5.77
N THR A 181 21.69 17.40 6.92
CA THR A 181 22.14 16.70 8.13
C THR A 181 20.98 16.68 9.12
N ARG A 182 20.31 15.52 9.23
CA ARG A 182 19.18 15.31 10.15
C ARG A 182 19.45 14.14 11.06
N ARG A 183 18.89 14.18 12.27
CA ARG A 183 18.95 13.02 13.16
C ARG A 183 18.15 11.89 12.50
N PRO A 184 18.64 10.64 12.52
CA PRO A 184 17.91 9.54 11.91
C PRO A 184 16.49 9.33 12.45
N GLN A 185 16.25 9.65 13.72
CA GLN A 185 14.90 9.63 14.30
C GLN A 185 13.94 10.63 13.65
N ASP A 186 14.41 11.83 13.30
CA ASP A 186 13.59 12.86 12.67
C ASP A 186 13.23 12.46 11.23
N VAL A 187 14.17 11.83 10.52
CA VAL A 187 13.91 11.21 9.21
C VAL A 187 12.85 10.12 9.33
N MET A 188 12.93 9.25 10.35
CA MET A 188 11.95 8.20 10.61
C MET A 188 10.55 8.78 10.86
N ALA A 189 10.43 9.79 11.73
CA ALA A 189 9.17 10.48 12.01
C ALA A 189 8.59 11.11 10.74
N THR A 190 9.44 11.72 9.92
CA THR A 190 9.04 12.35 8.65
C THR A 190 8.57 11.33 7.62
N LEU A 191 9.22 10.17 7.53
CA LEU A 191 8.78 9.06 6.67
C LEU A 191 7.42 8.50 7.12
N ALA A 192 7.20 8.38 8.43
CA ALA A 192 5.91 7.91 8.95
C ALA A 192 4.79 8.90 8.59
N GLU A 193 5.08 10.20 8.71
CA GLU A 193 4.16 11.26 8.28
C GLU A 193 3.93 11.24 6.76
N LEU A 194 4.95 10.95 5.93
CA LEU A 194 4.78 10.82 4.47
C LEU A 194 3.75 9.75 4.11
N THR A 195 3.82 8.58 4.75
CA THR A 195 2.85 7.49 4.56
C THR A 195 1.43 7.93 4.92
N VAL A 196 1.28 8.60 6.07
CA VAL A 196 -0.01 9.11 6.54
C VAL A 196 -0.56 10.17 5.57
N ARG A 197 0.26 11.14 5.15
CA ARG A 197 -0.12 12.19 4.19
C ARG A 197 -0.55 11.61 2.85
N GLY A 198 0.20 10.65 2.30
CA GLY A 198 -0.15 10.00 1.04
C GLY A 198 -1.52 9.30 1.10
N ALA A 199 -1.82 8.61 2.21
CA ALA A 199 -3.11 7.95 2.42
C ALA A 199 -4.26 8.94 2.68
N ILE A 200 -4.02 9.98 3.50
CA ILE A 200 -5.04 10.98 3.85
C ILE A 200 -5.34 11.90 2.68
N GLU A 201 -4.35 12.38 1.94
CA GLU A 201 -4.60 13.25 0.79
C GLU A 201 -5.41 12.50 -0.29
N ALA A 202 -5.15 11.21 -0.48
CA ALA A 202 -5.96 10.35 -1.32
C ALA A 202 -7.45 10.30 -0.86
N LEU A 203 -7.70 10.19 0.44
CA LEU A 203 -9.05 10.23 1.02
C LEU A 203 -9.68 11.63 0.93
N ALA A 204 -8.93 12.69 1.23
CA ALA A 204 -9.39 14.08 1.20
C ALA A 204 -9.74 14.54 -0.23
N ARG A 205 -8.97 14.13 -1.26
CA ARG A 205 -9.31 14.39 -2.66
C ARG A 205 -10.65 13.76 -3.05
N ARG A 206 -10.99 12.58 -2.52
CA ARG A 206 -12.31 11.95 -2.71
C ARG A 206 -13.41 12.74 -2.01
N PHE A 207 -13.16 13.18 -0.78
CA PHE A 207 -14.09 14.04 -0.03
C PHE A 207 -14.40 15.35 -0.79
N LEU A 208 -13.38 16.03 -1.34
CA LEU A 208 -13.56 17.24 -2.16
C LEU A 208 -14.39 17.00 -3.44
N GLN A 209 -14.32 15.78 -4.00
CA GLN A 209 -15.17 15.34 -5.10
C GLN A 209 -16.60 14.95 -4.66
N ARG A 210 -16.97 15.20 -3.39
CA ARG A 210 -18.21 14.75 -2.75
C ARG A 210 -18.42 13.24 -2.85
N ARG A 211 -17.32 12.49 -2.81
CA ARG A 211 -17.30 11.03 -2.73
C ARG A 211 -16.98 10.69 -1.27
N PRO A 212 -17.88 10.05 -0.51
CA PRO A 212 -17.68 9.74 0.89
C PRO A 212 -16.36 8.99 1.13
N GLY A 213 -15.65 9.36 2.20
CA GLY A 213 -14.25 8.95 2.41
C GLY A 213 -13.89 8.63 3.86
N ASN A 214 -14.86 8.34 4.74
CA ASN A 214 -14.58 7.91 6.10
C ASN A 214 -15.79 7.27 6.81
N LEU A 215 -15.50 6.27 7.63
CA LEU A 215 -16.38 5.71 8.66
C LEU A 215 -15.54 5.59 9.97
N PRO A 216 -16.01 6.10 11.13
CA PRO A 216 -15.26 6.10 12.39
C PRO A 216 -14.96 4.74 13.06
N ALA A 217 -15.08 3.59 12.39
CA ALA A 217 -15.10 2.27 13.05
C ALA A 217 -14.13 1.19 12.51
N VAL A 218 -13.08 1.53 11.73
CA VAL A 218 -12.28 0.51 11.01
C VAL A 218 -10.91 0.17 11.62
N THR A 219 -10.54 0.66 12.81
CA THR A 219 -9.20 0.41 13.40
C THR A 219 -9.19 -0.24 14.79
N GLY A 220 -10.36 -0.51 15.40
CA GLY A 220 -10.42 -1.09 16.74
C GLY A 220 -9.89 -0.17 17.87
N ALA A 221 -9.75 1.13 17.62
CA ALA A 221 -9.32 2.10 18.63
C ALA A 221 -10.39 2.34 19.71
N ARG A 222 -9.97 2.42 20.98
CA ARG A 222 -10.86 2.57 22.16
C ARG A 222 -11.47 3.97 22.35
N GLY A 223 -11.47 4.83 21.32
CA GLY A 223 -12.05 6.18 21.40
C GLY A 223 -11.84 7.03 20.13
N VAL A 224 -12.57 8.14 20.03
CA VAL A 224 -12.56 9.04 18.86
C VAL A 224 -11.16 9.64 18.65
N ARG A 225 -10.61 9.48 17.44
CA ARG A 225 -9.36 10.12 17.00
C ARG A 225 -9.53 10.68 15.59
N LEU A 226 -9.23 11.96 15.45
CA LEU A 226 -9.12 12.66 14.17
C LEU A 226 -7.80 12.24 13.51
N LEU A 227 -7.85 11.63 12.34
CA LEU A 227 -6.67 11.43 11.50
C LEU A 227 -6.38 12.68 10.63
N GLY A 228 -7.32 13.62 10.56
CA GLY A 228 -7.15 14.97 10.04
C GLY A 228 -8.46 15.75 10.09
N ALA A 229 -8.40 17.04 10.42
CA ALA A 229 -9.52 17.99 10.32
C ALA A 229 -9.05 19.27 9.62
N LEU A 230 -9.90 19.82 8.75
CA LEU A 230 -9.82 21.21 8.29
C LEU A 230 -10.99 21.95 8.93
N TYR A 231 -10.68 22.95 9.76
CA TYR A 231 -11.68 23.88 10.30
C TYR A 231 -11.62 25.16 9.44
N PRO A 232 -12.66 25.46 8.64
CA PRO A 232 -12.75 26.74 7.96
C PRO A 232 -12.88 27.87 8.98
N ALA A 233 -12.44 29.08 8.60
CA ALA A 233 -12.80 30.30 9.31
C ALA A 233 -14.29 30.61 9.14
#